data_AF-A0A521IID4-F1
#
_entry.id   AF-A0A521IID4-F1
#
_cell.length_a   1.000
_cell.length_b   1.000
_cell.length_c   1.000
_cell.angle_alpha   90.00
_cell.angle_beta   90.00
_cell.angle_gamma   90.00
#
_symmetry.space_group_name_H-M   'P 1'
#
loop_
_entity.id
_entity.type
_entity.pdbx_description
1 polymer ?
#
loop_
_entity_poly.entity_id
_entity_poly.type
_entity_poly.pdbx_seq_one_letter_code
_entity_poly.pdbx_strand_id
1 'polypeptide(L)'
;MTLERKTDRAFRKLEGIVNGILVDSIIEDSEIKQLEMWCSDYRDLCEAHPFNQIVPYINRILAEGRISSEEMETLQWFIGQLYQDSVREDAGLAAGNTDSVAGRAAAEAAREAAVDRLTGLLCGIMADGSINAAELATLRECMQKNGASENCSRFGELFRIVETIPENREPTPDEQVQLKKIITTLVGPC
;
A
#
# COMPACT_ATOMS: atom_id res chain seq x y z
N MET A 1 24.81 19.51 -23.08
CA MET A 1 24.12 18.20 -23.11
C MET A 1 23.37 18.11 -21.79
N THR A 2 22.09 18.47 -21.78
CA THR A 2 21.30 18.84 -20.60
C THR A 2 21.05 17.65 -19.67
N LEU A 3 21.09 17.93 -18.36
CA LEU A 3 20.94 16.98 -17.25
C LEU A 3 19.73 16.05 -17.42
N GLU A 4 18.65 16.57 -17.99
CA GLU A 4 17.41 15.85 -18.34
C GLU A 4 17.64 14.55 -19.14
N ARG A 5 18.52 14.55 -20.16
CA ARG A 5 18.76 13.35 -20.97
C ARG A 5 19.48 12.24 -20.23
N LYS A 6 20.26 12.59 -19.19
CA LYS A 6 20.93 11.62 -18.33
C LYS A 6 19.93 11.04 -17.33
N THR A 7 19.08 11.89 -16.75
CA THR A 7 17.99 11.50 -15.85
C THR A 7 17.03 10.53 -16.55
N ASP A 8 16.45 10.91 -17.69
CA ASP A 8 15.54 10.06 -18.47
C ASP A 8 16.12 8.67 -18.75
N ARG A 9 17.39 8.62 -19.17
CA ARG A 9 18.06 7.35 -19.48
C ARG A 9 18.25 6.50 -18.23
N ALA A 10 18.55 7.11 -17.10
CA ALA A 10 18.72 6.41 -15.83
C ALA A 10 17.40 5.80 -15.35
N PHE A 11 16.31 6.59 -15.38
CA PHE A 11 14.98 6.14 -14.98
C PHE A 11 14.45 5.02 -15.88
N ARG A 12 14.55 5.15 -17.20
CA ARG A 12 14.15 4.08 -18.12
C ARG A 12 14.95 2.79 -17.93
N LYS A 13 16.24 2.92 -17.61
CA LYS A 13 17.10 1.75 -17.30
C LYS A 13 16.63 1.08 -16.01
N LEU A 14 16.33 1.86 -14.97
CA LEU A 14 15.84 1.32 -13.70
C LEU A 14 14.45 0.68 -13.84
N GLU A 15 13.53 1.36 -14.52
CA GLU A 15 12.18 0.86 -14.81
C GLU A 15 12.24 -0.49 -15.56
N GLY A 16 13.16 -0.62 -16.53
CA GLY A 16 13.38 -1.88 -17.23
C GLY A 16 13.85 -3.02 -16.32
N ILE A 17 14.77 -2.73 -15.39
CA ILE A 17 15.25 -3.71 -14.41
C ILE A 17 14.10 -4.14 -13.49
N VAL A 18 13.37 -3.17 -12.92
CA VAL A 18 12.26 -3.42 -11.99
C VAL A 18 11.11 -4.18 -12.66
N ASN A 19 10.74 -3.81 -13.89
CA ASN A 19 9.71 -4.52 -14.63
C ASN A 19 10.11 -5.96 -14.98
N GLY A 20 11.39 -6.20 -15.28
CA GLY A 20 11.91 -7.56 -15.49
C GLY A 20 11.66 -8.44 -14.26
N ILE A 21 12.00 -7.91 -13.08
CA ILE A 21 11.86 -8.63 -11.81
C ILE A 21 10.38 -8.88 -11.46
N LEU A 22 9.51 -7.88 -11.69
CA LEU A 22 8.07 -8.02 -11.44
C LEU A 22 7.40 -9.07 -12.34
N VAL A 23 7.87 -9.22 -13.58
CA VAL A 23 7.30 -10.19 -14.54
C VAL A 23 7.55 -11.63 -14.10
N ASP A 24 8.75 -11.94 -13.59
CA ASP A 24 9.08 -13.30 -13.14
C ASP A 24 8.64 -13.53 -11.68
N SER A 25 8.44 -12.46 -10.89
CA SER A 25 8.12 -12.52 -9.45
C SER A 25 9.15 -13.32 -8.61
N ILE A 26 10.27 -13.70 -9.21
CA ILE A 26 11.41 -14.38 -8.61
C ILE A 26 12.58 -13.44 -8.74
N ILE A 27 13.19 -13.09 -7.61
CA ILE A 27 14.32 -12.17 -7.57
C ILE A 27 15.60 -12.98 -7.62
N GLU A 28 16.32 -12.87 -8.72
CA GLU A 28 17.59 -13.55 -8.89
C GLU A 28 18.77 -12.69 -8.41
N ASP A 29 19.86 -13.34 -7.99
CA ASP A 29 21.14 -12.67 -7.67
C ASP A 29 21.66 -11.83 -8.85
N SER A 30 21.33 -12.23 -10.08
CA SER A 30 21.69 -11.53 -11.31
C SER A 30 20.99 -10.17 -11.43
N GLU A 31 19.77 -10.04 -10.91
CA GLU A 31 18.95 -8.83 -10.94
C GLU A 31 19.27 -7.90 -9.78
N ILE A 32 19.51 -8.47 -8.59
CA ILE A 32 20.06 -7.75 -7.43
C ILE A 32 21.37 -7.06 -7.82
N LYS A 33 22.26 -7.80 -8.49
CA LYS A 33 23.52 -7.24 -8.98
C LYS A 33 23.33 -6.14 -10.03
N GLN A 34 22.28 -6.22 -10.85
CA GLN A 34 21.94 -5.14 -11.79
C GLN A 34 21.44 -3.88 -11.07
N LEU A 35 20.64 -4.03 -10.02
CA LEU A 35 20.22 -2.93 -9.14
C LEU A 35 21.42 -2.28 -8.43
N GLU A 36 22.33 -3.08 -7.87
CA GLU A 36 23.57 -2.58 -7.27
C GLU A 36 24.45 -1.83 -8.27
N MET A 37 24.64 -2.40 -9.47
CA MET A 37 25.40 -1.74 -10.54
C MET A 37 24.73 -0.42 -10.95
N TRP A 38 23.40 -0.37 -11.03
CA TRP A 38 22.69 0.87 -11.32
C TRP A 38 22.94 1.93 -10.23
N CYS A 39 22.85 1.57 -8.95
CA CYS A 39 23.17 2.47 -7.85
C CYS A 39 24.62 2.96 -7.88
N SER A 40 25.56 2.11 -8.32
CA SER A 40 26.96 2.50 -8.50
C SER A 40 27.15 3.44 -9.70
N ASP A 41 26.52 3.16 -10.84
CA ASP A 41 26.59 3.95 -12.08
C ASP A 41 26.10 5.39 -11.87
N TYR A 42 25.10 5.57 -11.01
CA TYR A 42 24.47 6.87 -10.71
C TYR A 42 24.81 7.41 -9.32
N ARG A 43 25.85 6.86 -8.68
CA ARG A 43 26.30 7.34 -7.37
C ARG A 43 26.70 8.81 -7.40
N ASP A 44 27.35 9.28 -8.46
CA ASP A 44 27.75 10.69 -8.58
C ASP A 44 26.54 11.64 -8.68
N LEU A 45 25.35 11.12 -8.98
CA LEU A 45 24.10 11.88 -9.04
C LEU A 45 23.25 11.72 -7.78
N CYS A 46 23.64 10.87 -6.83
CA CYS A 46 22.83 10.59 -5.63
C CYS A 46 22.65 11.79 -4.70
N GLU A 47 23.38 12.89 -4.89
CA GLU A 47 23.17 14.14 -4.16
C GLU A 47 22.13 15.06 -4.83
N ALA A 48 21.82 14.81 -6.10
CA ALA A 48 20.87 15.59 -6.89
C ALA A 48 19.47 14.96 -6.87
N HIS A 49 18.43 15.80 -6.79
CA HIS A 49 17.08 15.37 -7.08
C HIS A 49 16.99 14.92 -8.55
N PRO A 50 16.29 13.81 -8.88
CA PRO A 50 15.54 12.89 -8.00
C PRO A 50 16.32 11.69 -7.44
N PHE A 51 17.60 11.54 -7.77
CA PHE A 51 18.41 10.37 -7.40
C PHE A 51 18.66 10.27 -5.89
N ASN A 52 18.70 11.41 -5.19
CA ASN A 52 18.85 11.49 -3.74
C ASN A 52 17.72 10.82 -2.95
N GLN A 53 16.57 10.57 -3.55
CA GLN A 53 15.47 9.85 -2.91
C GLN A 53 15.46 8.36 -3.26
N ILE A 54 15.75 8.01 -4.52
CA ILE A 54 15.63 6.64 -4.99
C ILE A 54 16.82 5.75 -4.62
N VAL A 55 18.05 6.29 -4.65
CA VAL A 55 19.27 5.52 -4.37
C VAL A 55 19.30 5.03 -2.91
N PRO A 56 18.95 5.83 -1.89
CA PRO A 56 18.87 5.34 -0.51
C PRO A 56 17.80 4.27 -0.32
N TYR A 57 16.66 4.39 -1.01
CA TYR A 57 15.58 3.40 -0.93
C TYR A 57 16.03 2.05 -1.51
N ILE A 58 16.68 2.06 -2.69
CA ILE A 58 17.23 0.84 -3.30
C ILE A 58 18.32 0.21 -2.39
N ASN A 59 19.23 1.00 -1.85
CA ASN A 59 20.24 0.47 -0.93
C ASN A 59 19.64 -0.14 0.33
N ARG A 60 18.52 0.41 0.83
CA ARG A 60 17.81 -0.16 1.98
C ARG A 60 17.25 -1.55 1.67
N ILE A 61 16.48 -1.70 0.59
CA ILE A 61 15.89 -3.00 0.22
C ILE A 61 16.97 -4.05 -0.11
N LEU A 62 18.10 -3.61 -0.68
CA LEU A 62 19.26 -4.48 -0.92
C LEU A 62 19.94 -4.91 0.40
N ALA A 63 20.06 -3.99 1.37
CA ALA A 63 20.67 -4.28 2.67
C ALA A 63 19.83 -5.22 3.55
N GLU A 64 18.49 -5.21 3.40
CA GLU A 64 17.60 -6.16 4.07
C GLU A 64 17.74 -7.58 3.47
N GLY A 65 18.35 -7.72 2.28
CA GLY A 65 18.78 -8.99 1.69
C GLY A 65 17.64 -9.91 1.22
N ARG A 66 16.39 -9.49 1.41
CA ARG A 66 15.18 -10.12 0.87
C ARG A 66 14.29 -9.02 0.35
N ILE A 67 14.28 -8.84 -0.97
CA ILE A 67 13.34 -7.95 -1.62
C ILE A 67 12.02 -8.71 -1.78
N SER A 68 10.92 -8.13 -1.31
CA SER A 68 9.57 -8.64 -1.47
C SER A 68 8.91 -8.08 -2.73
N SER A 69 7.88 -8.76 -3.23
CA SER A 69 7.09 -8.27 -4.37
C SER A 69 6.47 -6.89 -4.08
N GLU A 70 6.03 -6.65 -2.83
CA GLU A 70 5.47 -5.38 -2.38
C GLU A 70 6.50 -4.24 -2.41
N GLU A 71 7.74 -4.52 -2.01
CA GLU A 71 8.84 -3.54 -2.11
C GLU A 71 9.19 -3.22 -3.56
N MET A 72 9.09 -4.21 -4.46
CA MET A 72 9.36 -4.00 -5.87
C MET A 72 8.25 -3.20 -6.57
N GLU A 73 6.98 -3.47 -6.23
CA GLU A 73 5.84 -2.64 -6.67
C GLU A 73 5.95 -1.21 -6.13
N THR A 74 6.37 -1.05 -4.88
CA THR A 74 6.64 0.26 -4.28
C THR A 74 7.76 0.99 -5.02
N LEU A 75 8.85 0.29 -5.35
CA LEU A 75 9.95 0.85 -6.14
C LEU A 75 9.48 1.30 -7.53
N GLN A 76 8.66 0.49 -8.21
CA GLN A 76 8.10 0.82 -9.53
C GLN A 76 7.25 2.11 -9.47
N TRP A 77 6.37 2.21 -8.48
CA TRP A 77 5.56 3.40 -8.26
C TRP A 77 6.44 4.63 -7.97
N PHE A 78 7.47 4.45 -7.15
CA PHE A 78 8.38 5.53 -6.75
C PHE A 78 9.18 6.11 -7.91
N ILE A 79 9.62 5.25 -8.84
CA ILE A 79 10.27 5.63 -10.11
C ILE A 79 9.35 6.54 -10.93
N GLY A 80 8.09 6.16 -11.10
CA GLY A 80 7.12 6.92 -11.88
C GLY A 80 6.85 8.30 -11.27
N GLN A 81 6.73 8.37 -9.94
CA GLN A 81 6.50 9.63 -9.24
C GLN A 81 7.69 10.59 -9.38
N LEU A 82 8.91 10.10 -9.16
CA LEU A 82 10.14 10.91 -9.26
C LEU A 82 10.41 11.39 -10.68
N TYR A 83 10.09 10.57 -11.68
CA TYR A 83 10.15 10.99 -13.08
C TYR A 83 9.19 12.15 -13.35
N GLN A 84 7.93 12.06 -12.88
CA GLN A 84 6.99 13.16 -13.03
C GLN A 84 7.41 14.43 -12.28
N ASP A 85 8.00 14.29 -11.10
CA ASP A 85 8.47 15.45 -10.33
C ASP A 85 9.63 16.16 -11.04
N SER A 86 10.58 15.40 -11.62
CA SER A 86 11.67 15.96 -12.41
C SER A 86 11.21 16.73 -13.65
N VAL A 87 10.09 16.33 -14.26
CA VAL A 87 9.46 17.05 -15.38
C VAL A 87 8.73 18.32 -14.92
N ARG A 88 8.21 18.33 -13.69
CA ARG A 88 7.50 19.48 -13.11
C ARG A 88 8.44 20.59 -12.65
N GLU A 89 9.66 20.24 -12.21
CA GLU A 89 10.68 21.22 -11.84
C GLU A 89 11.14 22.08 -13.04
N ASP A 90 11.21 21.50 -14.26
CA ASP A 90 11.52 22.25 -15.50
C ASP A 90 10.41 23.24 -15.90
N ALA A 91 9.16 22.97 -15.50
CA ALA A 91 8.00 23.83 -15.76
C ALA A 91 7.89 25.06 -14.83
N GLY A 92 8.86 25.29 -13.93
CA GLY A 92 8.93 26.53 -13.14
C GLY A 92 7.85 26.66 -12.05
N LEU A 93 7.32 25.56 -11.53
CA LEU A 93 6.46 25.55 -10.35
C LEU A 93 7.25 25.02 -9.15
N ALA A 94 7.84 25.93 -8.38
CA ALA A 94 8.43 25.61 -7.09
C ALA A 94 7.36 25.01 -6.16
N ALA A 95 7.40 23.70 -5.94
CA ALA A 95 6.67 23.05 -4.87
C ALA A 95 7.66 22.72 -3.76
N GLY A 96 7.57 23.47 -2.66
CA GLY A 96 8.33 23.19 -1.46
C GLY A 96 7.97 21.83 -0.84
N ASN A 97 8.97 21.29 -0.15
CA ASN A 97 8.85 20.36 0.98
C ASN A 97 8.35 18.94 0.67
N THR A 98 9.26 17.99 0.49
CA THR A 98 8.99 16.55 0.52
C THR A 98 9.01 16.00 1.95
N ASP A 99 8.05 16.46 2.75
CA ASP A 99 7.45 15.65 3.81
C ASP A 99 6.15 15.13 3.17
N SER A 100 6.23 14.00 2.45
CA SER A 100 5.22 13.65 1.43
C SER A 100 3.85 13.32 2.03
N VAL A 101 3.03 14.37 2.14
CA VAL A 101 1.57 14.34 2.29
C VAL A 101 0.92 13.51 1.19
N ALA A 102 1.52 13.36 0.01
CA ALA A 102 0.95 12.60 -1.11
C ALA A 102 0.92 11.07 -0.92
N GLY A 103 1.99 10.48 -0.35
CA GLY A 103 2.02 9.04 -0.04
C GLY A 103 1.11 8.70 1.14
N ARG A 104 1.08 9.57 2.15
CA ARG A 104 0.08 9.49 3.23
C ARG A 104 -1.33 9.73 2.72
N ALA A 105 -1.57 10.67 1.80
CA ALA A 105 -2.90 10.95 1.26
C ALA A 105 -3.40 9.83 0.33
N ALA A 106 -2.54 9.17 -0.44
CA ALA A 106 -2.94 8.01 -1.23
C ALA A 106 -3.23 6.79 -0.34
N ALA A 107 -2.38 6.53 0.65
CA ALA A 107 -2.61 5.48 1.64
C ALA A 107 -3.82 5.78 2.56
N GLU A 108 -4.03 7.04 2.93
CA GLU A 108 -5.16 7.51 3.74
C GLU A 108 -6.45 7.51 2.91
N ALA A 109 -6.42 7.91 1.64
CA ALA A 109 -7.56 7.80 0.73
C ALA A 109 -7.92 6.34 0.44
N ALA A 110 -6.93 5.45 0.28
CA ALA A 110 -7.16 4.02 0.16
C ALA A 110 -7.73 3.43 1.46
N ARG A 111 -7.25 3.91 2.63
CA ARG A 111 -7.78 3.52 3.94
C ARG A 111 -9.21 4.03 4.16
N GLU A 112 -9.50 5.28 3.81
CA GLU A 112 -10.84 5.86 3.87
C GLU A 112 -11.80 5.12 2.93
N ALA A 113 -11.38 4.84 1.70
CA ALA A 113 -12.17 4.03 0.76
C ALA A 113 -12.41 2.60 1.29
N ALA A 114 -11.44 1.99 1.97
CA ALA A 114 -11.60 0.69 2.60
C ALA A 114 -12.58 0.76 3.79
N VAL A 115 -12.50 1.82 4.60
CA VAL A 115 -13.43 2.08 5.71
C VAL A 115 -14.85 2.30 5.19
N ASP A 116 -15.04 3.08 4.13
CA ASP A 116 -16.34 3.34 3.52
C ASP A 116 -16.94 2.06 2.92
N ARG A 117 -16.12 1.23 2.26
CA ARG A 117 -16.57 -0.06 1.73
C ARG A 117 -16.98 -1.03 2.84
N LEU A 118 -16.19 -1.13 3.91
CA LEU A 118 -16.52 -1.96 5.05
C LEU A 118 -17.78 -1.45 5.76
N THR A 119 -17.91 -0.13 5.90
CA THR A 119 -19.08 0.53 6.48
C THR A 119 -20.34 0.26 5.66
N GLY A 120 -20.25 0.34 4.32
CA GLY A 120 -21.35 0.00 3.42
C GLY A 120 -21.76 -1.46 3.51
N LEU A 121 -20.79 -2.39 3.59
CA LEU A 121 -21.06 -3.80 3.81
C LEU A 121 -21.76 -4.04 5.16
N LEU A 122 -21.28 -3.38 6.22
CA LEU A 122 -21.84 -3.50 7.58
C LEU A 122 -23.26 -2.94 7.67
N CYS A 123 -23.57 -1.78 7.08
CA CYS A 123 -24.99 -1.33 7.00
C CYS A 123 -25.82 -2.32 6.17
N GLY A 124 -25.26 -2.93 5.13
CA GLY A 124 -25.95 -3.96 4.32
C GLY A 124 -26.33 -5.20 5.14
N ILE A 125 -25.39 -5.73 5.93
CA ILE A 125 -25.60 -6.84 6.87
C ILE A 125 -26.57 -6.43 7.99
N MET A 126 -26.53 -5.17 8.43
CA MET A 126 -27.49 -4.69 9.43
C MET A 126 -28.90 -4.47 8.90
N ALA A 127 -29.08 -4.33 7.58
CA ALA A 127 -30.37 -4.04 6.97
C ALA A 127 -31.36 -5.20 7.09
N ASP A 128 -30.88 -6.44 7.14
CA ASP A 128 -31.72 -7.64 7.30
C ASP A 128 -32.08 -7.92 8.77
N GLY A 129 -31.36 -7.30 9.71
CA GLY A 129 -31.54 -7.45 11.14
C GLY A 129 -31.12 -8.81 11.71
N SER A 130 -30.43 -9.68 10.95
CA SER A 130 -30.07 -11.04 11.36
C SER A 130 -28.68 -11.45 10.86
N ILE A 131 -27.65 -11.14 11.65
CA ILE A 131 -26.27 -11.55 11.36
C ILE A 131 -26.17 -13.07 11.37
N ASN A 132 -25.95 -13.68 10.21
CA ASN A 132 -25.81 -15.13 10.03
C ASN A 132 -24.36 -15.55 9.68
N ALA A 133 -24.11 -16.86 9.59
CA ALA A 133 -22.77 -17.39 9.31
C ALA A 133 -22.23 -16.97 7.93
N ALA A 134 -23.08 -16.80 6.92
CA ALA A 134 -22.67 -16.38 5.58
C ALA A 134 -22.24 -14.90 5.56
N GLU A 135 -22.92 -14.06 6.32
CA GLU A 135 -22.55 -12.64 6.47
C GLU A 135 -21.26 -12.47 7.25
N LEU A 136 -21.03 -13.29 8.29
CA LEU A 136 -19.74 -13.34 8.98
C LEU A 136 -18.61 -13.79 8.06
N ALA A 137 -18.85 -14.77 7.19
CA ALA A 137 -17.87 -15.20 6.18
C ALA A 137 -17.56 -14.08 5.18
N THR A 138 -18.59 -13.37 4.71
CA THR A 138 -18.45 -12.21 3.81
C THR A 138 -17.66 -11.08 4.48
N LEU A 139 -17.92 -10.83 5.78
CA LEU A 139 -17.20 -9.84 6.57
C LEU A 139 -15.71 -10.20 6.70
N ARG A 140 -15.39 -11.46 7.01
CA ARG A 140 -14.01 -11.96 7.09
C ARG A 140 -13.28 -11.85 5.76
N GLU A 141 -13.93 -12.23 4.66
CA GLU A 141 -13.35 -12.12 3.33
C GLU A 141 -13.08 -10.64 2.97
N CYS A 142 -14.01 -9.74 3.29
CA CYS A 142 -13.84 -8.31 3.10
C CYS A 142 -12.66 -7.75 3.92
N MET A 143 -12.45 -8.27 5.13
CA MET A 143 -11.32 -7.92 6.00
C MET A 143 -9.99 -8.42 5.44
N GLN A 144 -9.93 -9.65 4.92
CA GLN A 144 -8.70 -10.22 4.33
C GLN A 144 -8.31 -9.58 3.00
N LYS A 145 -9.27 -9.30 2.11
CA LYS A 145 -8.99 -8.79 0.75
C LYS A 145 -8.52 -7.34 0.69
N ASN A 146 -8.75 -6.53 1.72
CA ASN A 146 -8.49 -5.09 1.64
C ASN A 146 -7.18 -4.63 2.25
N GLY A 147 -6.26 -5.50 2.66
CA GLY A 147 -5.04 -5.04 3.31
C GLY A 147 -5.37 -4.16 4.53
N ALA A 148 -6.47 -4.47 5.22
CA ALA A 148 -6.71 -3.99 6.58
C ALA A 148 -5.71 -4.71 7.49
N SER A 149 -4.43 -4.45 7.25
CA SER A 149 -3.32 -4.85 8.10
C SER A 149 -3.59 -4.24 9.46
N GLU A 150 -4.13 -5.06 10.37
CA GLU A 150 -4.18 -5.06 11.85
C GLU A 150 -4.32 -3.73 12.63
N ASN A 151 -4.39 -2.58 11.98
CA ASN A 151 -4.01 -1.28 12.53
C ASN A 151 -5.11 -0.22 12.38
N CYS A 152 -6.30 -0.63 11.95
CA CYS A 152 -7.50 0.19 12.12
C CYS A 152 -7.99 0.04 13.56
N SER A 153 -7.40 0.80 14.49
CA SER A 153 -7.78 0.81 15.93
C SER A 153 -9.29 1.00 16.15
N ARG A 154 -9.99 1.63 15.20
CA ARG A 154 -11.44 1.84 15.22
C ARG A 154 -12.25 0.54 15.11
N PHE A 155 -11.82 -0.44 14.32
CA PHE A 155 -12.57 -1.71 14.12
C PHE A 155 -12.06 -2.88 14.97
N GLY A 156 -11.08 -2.65 15.85
CA GLY A 156 -10.46 -3.71 16.64
C GLY A 156 -11.43 -4.46 17.56
N GLU A 157 -12.45 -3.79 18.09
CA GLU A 157 -13.47 -4.45 18.94
C GLU A 157 -14.37 -5.38 18.12
N LEU A 158 -14.74 -4.98 16.90
CA LEU A 158 -15.47 -5.82 15.95
C LEU A 158 -14.65 -7.07 15.60
N PHE A 159 -13.36 -6.89 15.29
CA PHE A 159 -12.45 -7.97 14.92
C PHE A 159 -12.34 -9.03 16.01
N ARG A 160 -12.17 -8.60 17.27
CA ARG A 160 -12.10 -9.52 18.42
C ARG A 160 -13.32 -10.42 18.53
N ILE A 161 -14.52 -9.88 18.34
CA ILE A 161 -15.75 -10.69 18.42
C ILE A 161 -15.87 -11.62 17.22
N VAL A 162 -15.58 -11.14 16.00
CA VAL A 162 -15.64 -11.95 14.78
C VAL A 162 -14.66 -13.12 14.83
N GLU A 163 -13.45 -12.93 15.35
CA GLU A 163 -12.48 -14.03 15.55
C GLU A 163 -12.91 -15.01 16.64
N THR A 164 -13.62 -14.54 17.67
CA THR A 164 -14.11 -15.40 18.75
C THR A 164 -15.17 -16.39 18.24
N ILE A 165 -15.89 -16.07 17.16
CA ILE A 165 -16.94 -16.91 16.58
C ILE A 165 -16.31 -17.81 15.51
N PRO A 166 -16.29 -19.14 15.65
CA PRO A 166 -15.71 -20.02 14.62
C PRO A 166 -16.55 -20.05 13.34
N GLU A 167 -15.90 -20.20 12.19
CA GLU A 167 -16.49 -20.17 10.83
C GLU A 167 -17.62 -21.19 10.60
N ASN A 168 -17.59 -22.30 11.34
CA ASN A 168 -18.56 -23.40 11.24
C ASN A 168 -19.74 -23.26 12.23
N ARG A 169 -20.01 -22.06 12.75
CA ARG A 169 -21.04 -21.86 13.78
C ARG A 169 -21.84 -20.58 13.50
N GLU A 170 -23.16 -20.69 13.65
CA GLU A 170 -24.02 -19.51 13.68
C GLU A 170 -23.79 -18.68 14.95
N PRO A 171 -23.71 -17.35 14.85
CA PRO A 171 -23.54 -16.50 16.01
C PRO A 171 -24.74 -16.65 16.95
N THR A 172 -24.46 -16.85 18.23
CA THR A 172 -25.50 -16.90 19.26
C THR A 172 -26.25 -15.58 19.37
N PRO A 173 -27.48 -15.58 19.89
CA PRO A 173 -28.25 -14.35 20.08
C PRO A 173 -27.46 -13.26 20.83
N ASP A 174 -26.69 -13.64 21.86
CA ASP A 174 -25.81 -12.72 22.59
C ASP A 174 -24.68 -12.14 21.73
N GLU A 175 -23.99 -12.98 20.95
CA GLU A 175 -22.93 -12.54 20.02
C GLU A 175 -23.50 -11.62 18.93
N GLN A 176 -24.70 -11.91 18.42
CA GLN A 176 -25.39 -11.05 17.45
C GLN A 176 -25.74 -9.68 18.06
N VAL A 177 -26.22 -9.63 19.30
CA VAL A 177 -26.52 -8.38 20.01
C VAL A 177 -25.24 -7.56 20.23
N GLN A 178 -24.14 -8.22 20.60
CA GLN A 178 -22.84 -7.56 20.77
C GLN A 178 -22.31 -7.00 19.44
N LEU A 179 -22.34 -7.81 18.37
CA LEU A 179 -21.95 -7.38 17.03
C LEU A 179 -22.78 -6.18 16.59
N LYS A 180 -24.11 -6.25 16.68
CA LYS A 180 -25.00 -5.13 16.35
C LYS A 180 -24.64 -3.87 17.13
N LYS A 181 -24.45 -3.99 18.45
CA LYS A 181 -24.10 -2.85 19.31
C LYS A 181 -22.80 -2.18 18.88
N ILE A 182 -21.78 -2.96 18.55
CA ILE A 182 -20.48 -2.44 18.10
C ILE A 182 -20.61 -1.81 16.72
N ILE A 183 -21.25 -2.48 15.77
CA ILE A 183 -21.44 -1.95 14.41
C ILE A 183 -22.22 -0.63 14.45
N THR A 184 -23.30 -0.53 15.22
CA THR A 184 -24.04 0.74 15.42
C THR A 184 -23.16 1.84 16.02
N THR A 185 -22.27 1.50 16.94
CA THR A 185 -21.34 2.46 17.55
C THR A 185 -20.30 2.95 16.54
N LEU A 186 -19.90 2.10 15.60
CA LEU A 186 -18.85 2.39 14.61
C LEU A 186 -19.36 3.22 13.43
N VAL A 187 -20.52 2.82 12.89
CA VAL A 187 -21.13 3.39 11.69
C VAL A 187 -22.02 4.60 12.01
N GLY A 188 -22.43 4.76 13.27
CA GLY A 188 -23.49 5.70 13.63
C GLY A 188 -24.86 5.17 13.21
N PRO A 189 -25.93 5.97 13.37
CA PRO A 189 -27.24 5.59 12.86
C PRO A 189 -27.19 5.58 11.32
N CYS A 190 -27.01 4.40 10.71
CA CYS A 190 -27.81 4.08 9.53
C CYS A 190 -29.28 3.95 10.00
#